data_AF-A0A7X6ZNT4-F1
#
_entry.id   AF-A0A7X6ZNT4-F1
#
_cell.length_a   1.000
_cell.length_b   1.000
_cell.length_c   1.000
_cell.angle_alpha   90.00
_cell.angle_beta   90.00
_cell.angle_gamma   90.00
#
_symmetry.space_group_name_H-M   'P 1'
#
loop_
_entity.id
_entity.type
_entity.pdbx_description
1 polymer ?
#
loop_
_entity_poly.entity_id
_entity_poly.type
_entity_poly.pdbx_seq_one_letter_code
_entity_poly.pdbx_strand_id
1 'polypeptide(L)'
;MMKLQTPVECAPLKERLGYKNKYLFIGSCFAAEIGSMMKDLGFDVLLNPFGVLYNPASIYSSIKRLSSGTPFAEKDIITDNGRYTSFFHHSTFTRGNAEEFLANANASLERDSARFAAVDTCVVTLGTAWVFRHLERDIIVSNCHKIHPAQFRR
;
A
#
# COMPACT_ATOMS: atom_id res chain seq x y z
N MET A 1 40.34 17.96 13.17
CA MET A 1 39.71 17.04 12.19
C MET A 1 38.22 17.32 12.19
N MET A 2 37.61 17.64 11.04
CA MET A 2 36.19 18.02 10.97
C MET A 2 35.31 16.77 11.08
N LYS A 3 34.34 16.75 11.99
CA LYS A 3 33.36 15.66 12.09
C LYS A 3 32.26 15.87 11.05
N LEU A 4 32.26 15.02 10.01
CA LEU A 4 31.28 15.02 8.91
C LEU A 4 30.08 14.09 9.16
N GLN A 5 29.93 13.59 10.38
CA GLN A 5 28.86 12.67 10.76
C GLN A 5 28.21 13.13 12.06
N THR A 6 26.89 13.02 12.11
CA THR A 6 26.10 13.15 13.33
C THR A 6 25.85 11.72 13.85
N PRO A 7 26.58 11.26 14.88
CA PRO A 7 26.29 9.97 15.49
C PRO A 7 24.88 10.02 16.09
N VAL A 8 24.05 9.07 15.69
CA VAL A 8 22.69 8.89 16.23
C VAL A 8 22.75 7.71 17.18
N GLU A 9 22.64 7.96 18.48
CA GLU A 9 22.48 6.92 19.48
C GLU A 9 21.02 6.48 19.50
N CYS A 10 20.76 5.27 19.01
CA CYS A 10 19.41 4.70 19.00
C CYS A 10 19.30 3.68 20.12
N ALA A 11 18.67 4.09 21.23
CA ALA A 11 18.37 3.15 22.31
C ALA A 11 17.43 2.05 21.77
N PRO A 12 17.64 0.79 22.16
CA PRO A 12 16.78 -0.27 21.70
C PRO A 12 15.33 -0.08 22.19
N LEU A 13 14.34 -0.56 21.44
CA LEU A 13 12.94 -0.56 21.87
C LEU A 13 12.77 -1.28 23.22
N LYS A 14 11.89 -0.77 24.09
CA LYS A 14 11.59 -1.43 25.38
C LYS A 14 11.01 -2.83 25.13
N GLU A 15 10.02 -2.91 24.24
CA GLU A 15 9.48 -4.17 23.75
C GLU A 15 10.20 -4.57 22.46
N ARG A 16 10.80 -5.75 22.45
CA ARG A 16 11.42 -6.32 21.26
C ARG A 16 10.34 -6.86 20.34
N LEU A 17 10.47 -6.54 19.05
CA LEU A 17 9.68 -7.13 17.99
C LEU A 17 10.12 -8.59 17.79
N GLY A 18 9.16 -9.51 17.72
CA GLY A 18 9.42 -10.94 17.53
C GLY A 18 8.26 -11.68 16.86
N TYR A 19 8.28 -13.01 16.91
CA TYR A 19 7.27 -13.87 16.27
C TYR A 19 5.85 -13.73 16.85
N LYS A 20 5.71 -13.17 18.06
CA LYS A 20 4.40 -12.93 18.69
C LYS A 20 3.64 -11.76 18.06
N ASN A 21 4.34 -10.86 17.40
CA ASN A 21 3.78 -9.65 16.83
C ASN A 21 3.11 -9.94 15.49
N LYS A 22 2.05 -9.18 15.20
CA LYS A 22 1.35 -9.20 13.91
C LYS A 22 1.68 -7.92 13.16
N TYR A 23 2.40 -8.08 12.06
CA TYR A 23 2.99 -6.98 11.33
C TYR A 23 2.14 -6.56 10.14
N LEU A 24 2.01 -5.26 9.94
CA LEU A 24 1.70 -4.67 8.64
C LEU A 24 2.98 -4.06 8.06
N PHE A 25 3.42 -4.55 6.92
CA PHE A 25 4.43 -3.89 6.09
C PHE A 25 3.73 -3.19 4.94
N ILE A 26 3.81 -1.85 4.91
CA ILE A 26 3.15 -1.03 3.90
C ILE A 26 4.07 0.07 3.36
N GLY A 27 3.99 0.31 2.06
CA GLY A 27 4.71 1.37 1.39
C GLY A 27 5.57 0.87 0.25
N SER A 28 6.80 1.39 0.17
CA SER A 28 7.68 1.26 -0.99
C SER A 28 8.13 -0.19 -1.26
N CYS A 29 8.90 -0.40 -2.32
CA CYS A 29 9.54 -1.69 -2.59
C CYS A 29 10.38 -2.18 -1.39
N PHE A 30 10.93 -1.29 -0.57
CA PHE A 30 11.64 -1.70 0.64
C PHE A 30 10.72 -2.44 1.62
N ALA A 31 9.49 -1.95 1.85
CA ALA A 31 8.52 -2.68 2.67
C ALA A 31 8.17 -4.04 2.05
N ALA A 32 8.07 -4.12 0.71
CA ALA A 32 7.82 -5.38 0.01
C ALA A 32 8.94 -6.40 0.23
N GLU A 33 10.21 -6.01 0.02
CA GLU A 33 11.36 -6.90 0.15
C GLU A 33 11.57 -7.36 1.60
N ILE A 34 11.60 -6.43 2.57
CA ILE A 34 11.80 -6.77 3.98
C ILE A 34 10.63 -7.60 4.51
N GLY A 35 9.40 -7.22 4.16
CA GLY A 35 8.21 -7.96 4.58
C GLY A 35 8.15 -9.36 3.99
N SER A 36 8.61 -9.56 2.75
CA SER A 36 8.72 -10.90 2.14
C SER A 36 9.74 -11.75 2.89
N MET A 37 10.95 -11.24 3.14
CA MET A 37 11.96 -11.97 3.91
C MET A 37 11.46 -12.35 5.31
N MET A 38 10.76 -11.45 6.01
CA MET A 38 10.17 -11.76 7.31
C MET A 38 9.09 -12.84 7.23
N LYS A 39 8.26 -12.81 6.18
CA LYS A 39 7.27 -13.86 5.94
C LYS A 39 7.94 -15.23 5.69
N ASP A 40 9.01 -15.26 4.91
CA ASP A 40 9.79 -16.47 4.62
C ASP A 40 10.48 -17.03 5.88
N LEU A 41 10.80 -16.16 6.83
CA LEU A 41 11.32 -16.52 8.16
C LEU A 41 10.21 -16.95 9.15
N GLY A 42 8.93 -16.91 8.76
CA GLY A 42 7.81 -17.39 9.58
C GLY A 42 7.13 -16.32 10.46
N PHE A 43 7.38 -15.04 10.24
CA PHE A 43 6.66 -13.96 10.93
C PHE A 43 5.25 -13.77 10.37
N ASP A 44 4.30 -13.36 11.22
CA ASP A 44 2.93 -13.02 10.79
C ASP A 44 2.91 -11.65 10.12
N VAL A 45 3.04 -11.63 8.78
CA VAL A 45 3.14 -10.41 7.98
C VAL A 45 1.93 -10.24 7.07
N LEU A 46 1.24 -9.11 7.21
CA LEU A 46 0.35 -8.54 6.20
C LEU A 46 1.18 -7.59 5.33
N LEU A 47 1.38 -7.94 4.07
CA LEU A 47 2.29 -7.24 3.16
C LEU A 47 1.50 -6.48 2.10
N ASN A 48 1.68 -5.16 2.05
CA ASN A 48 1.19 -4.26 0.98
C ASN A 48 -0.19 -4.68 0.41
N PRO A 49 -1.29 -4.54 1.17
CA PRO A 49 -2.59 -5.13 0.82
C PRO A 49 -3.17 -4.70 -0.54
N PHE A 50 -2.77 -3.52 -1.03
CA PHE A 50 -3.16 -3.01 -2.36
C PHE A 50 -1.97 -2.88 -3.32
N GLY A 51 -0.84 -3.52 -2.97
CA GLY A 51 0.45 -3.41 -3.63
C GLY A 51 1.30 -2.24 -3.12
N VAL A 52 2.41 -2.00 -3.82
CA VAL A 52 3.44 -1.01 -3.42
C VAL A 52 2.90 0.42 -3.52
N LEU A 53 3.17 1.22 -2.48
CA LEU A 53 2.75 2.63 -2.36
C LEU A 53 3.95 3.49 -1.98
N TYR A 54 4.03 4.72 -2.49
CA TYR A 54 5.22 5.56 -2.25
C TYR A 54 4.95 6.80 -1.40
N ASN A 55 3.76 7.39 -1.49
CA ASN A 55 3.46 8.64 -0.80
C ASN A 55 2.57 8.43 0.45
N PRO A 56 2.67 9.30 1.47
CA PRO A 56 1.89 9.17 2.70
C PRO A 56 0.37 9.20 2.50
N ALA A 57 -0.14 9.98 1.55
CA ALA A 57 -1.58 10.14 1.33
C ALA A 57 -2.23 8.86 0.78
N SER A 58 -1.53 8.16 -0.13
CA SER A 58 -1.94 6.86 -0.64
C SER A 58 -1.90 5.78 0.44
N ILE A 59 -0.85 5.77 1.27
CA ILE A 59 -0.74 4.84 2.41
C ILE A 59 -1.89 5.07 3.40
N TYR A 60 -2.17 6.33 3.75
CA TYR A 60 -3.31 6.68 4.58
C TYR A 60 -4.63 6.19 3.99
N SER A 61 -4.86 6.42 2.69
CA SER A 61 -6.08 6.00 2.01
C SER A 61 -6.26 4.48 2.04
N SER A 62 -5.17 3.73 1.86
CA SER A 62 -5.15 2.27 1.98
C SER A 62 -5.47 1.80 3.40
N ILE A 63 -4.82 2.36 4.42
CA ILE A 63 -5.10 2.03 5.82
C ILE A 63 -6.56 2.35 6.18
N LYS A 64 -7.05 3.52 5.76
CA LYS A 64 -8.46 3.91 5.97
C LYS A 64 -9.42 2.91 5.33
N ARG A 65 -9.12 2.43 4.11
CA ARG A 65 -9.97 1.44 3.44
C ARG A 65 -9.95 0.09 4.16
N LEU A 66 -8.78 -0.42 4.56
CA LEU A 66 -8.64 -1.64 5.38
C LEU A 66 -9.41 -1.53 6.69
N SER A 67 -9.29 -0.39 7.38
CA SER A 67 -9.99 -0.16 8.65
C SER A 67 -11.51 -0.12 8.49
N SER A 68 -12.00 0.42 7.38
CA SER A 68 -13.44 0.55 7.12
C SER A 68 -14.07 -0.69 6.50
N GLY A 69 -13.28 -1.56 5.87
CA GLY A 69 -13.78 -2.66 5.03
C GLY A 69 -14.62 -2.19 3.83
N THR A 70 -14.57 -0.91 3.44
CA THR A 70 -15.41 -0.37 2.36
C THR A 70 -15.08 -1.03 1.02
N PRO A 71 -16.00 -1.80 0.41
CA PRO A 71 -15.75 -2.50 -0.84
C PRO A 71 -15.46 -1.55 -2.00
N PHE A 72 -14.69 -2.04 -2.97
CA PHE A 72 -14.57 -1.43 -4.29
C PHE A 72 -15.83 -1.70 -5.10
N ALA A 73 -16.26 -0.69 -5.85
CA ALA A 73 -17.41 -0.73 -6.73
C ALA A 73 -17.01 -0.34 -8.16
N GLU A 74 -17.94 -0.46 -9.12
CA GLU A 74 -17.69 -0.12 -10.53
C GLU A 74 -17.13 1.30 -10.72
N LYS A 75 -17.56 2.27 -9.90
CA LYS A 75 -17.03 3.65 -9.93
C LYS A 75 -15.54 3.76 -9.62
N ASP A 76 -14.97 2.78 -8.91
CA ASP A 76 -13.55 2.76 -8.58
C ASP A 76 -12.70 2.20 -9.74
N ILE A 77 -13.33 1.56 -10.73
CA ILE A 77 -12.65 0.99 -11.88
C ILE A 77 -12.09 2.08 -12.78
N ILE A 78 -10.89 1.83 -13.29
CA ILE A 78 -10.30 2.50 -14.44
C ILE A 78 -9.90 1.44 -15.46
N THR A 79 -9.96 1.83 -16.73
CA THR A 79 -9.54 0.99 -17.85
C THR A 79 -8.28 1.57 -18.50
N ASP A 80 -7.29 0.73 -18.74
CA ASP A 80 -6.11 1.06 -19.52
C ASP A 80 -5.84 -0.07 -20.51
N ASN A 81 -5.89 0.23 -21.81
CA ASN A 81 -5.62 -0.73 -22.89
C ASN A 81 -6.41 -2.05 -22.77
N GLY A 82 -7.71 -1.97 -22.44
CA GLY A 82 -8.57 -3.15 -22.26
C GLY A 82 -8.34 -3.94 -20.97
N ARG A 83 -7.53 -3.41 -20.05
CA ARG A 83 -7.28 -3.99 -18.73
C ARG A 83 -7.99 -3.19 -17.64
N TYR A 84 -8.44 -3.87 -16.59
CA TYR A 84 -9.29 -3.31 -15.54
C TYR A 84 -8.54 -3.24 -14.22
N THR A 85 -8.50 -2.05 -13.60
CA THR A 85 -7.82 -1.81 -12.32
C THR A 85 -8.46 -0.63 -11.57
N SER A 86 -7.81 -0.06 -10.56
CA SER A 86 -8.23 1.20 -9.92
C SER A 86 -7.03 2.09 -9.61
N PHE A 87 -7.26 3.37 -9.39
CA PHE A 87 -6.26 4.32 -8.89
C PHE A 87 -5.69 3.98 -7.50
N PHE A 88 -6.32 3.07 -6.75
CA PHE A 88 -5.92 2.69 -5.39
C PHE A 88 -5.00 1.48 -5.32
N HIS A 89 -4.84 0.75 -6.44
CA HIS A 89 -4.09 -0.50 -6.48
C HIS A 89 -2.82 -0.37 -7.35
N HIS A 90 -1.82 -1.17 -7.02
CA HIS A 90 -0.69 -1.45 -7.90
C HIS A 90 -1.14 -2.28 -9.12
N SER A 91 -0.36 -2.27 -10.20
CA SER A 91 -0.67 -2.95 -11.47
C SER A 91 -0.81 -4.47 -11.35
N THR A 92 -0.38 -5.08 -10.24
CA THR A 92 -0.55 -6.51 -9.94
C THR A 92 -2.03 -6.90 -9.72
N PHE A 93 -2.89 -5.95 -9.40
CA PHE A 93 -4.34 -6.17 -9.28
C PHE A 93 -5.10 -6.13 -10.61
N THR A 94 -4.43 -5.75 -11.69
CA THR A 94 -5.09 -5.58 -12.98
C THR A 94 -5.63 -6.91 -13.54
N ARG A 95 -6.85 -6.90 -14.09
CA ARG A 95 -7.56 -8.08 -14.64
C ARG A 95 -8.10 -7.86 -16.05
N GLY A 96 -8.63 -8.92 -16.66
CA GLY A 96 -9.12 -8.91 -18.04
C GLY A 96 -10.52 -8.31 -18.20
N ASN A 97 -11.32 -8.29 -17.13
CA ASN A 97 -12.64 -7.68 -17.11
C ASN A 97 -12.99 -7.07 -15.74
N ALA A 98 -14.06 -6.28 -15.69
CA ALA A 98 -14.50 -5.57 -14.50
C ALA A 98 -14.93 -6.50 -13.35
N GLU A 99 -15.65 -7.58 -13.67
CA GLU A 99 -16.16 -8.54 -12.69
C GLU A 99 -15.01 -9.26 -11.99
N GLU A 100 -14.05 -9.77 -12.76
CA GLU A 100 -12.84 -10.43 -12.26
C GLU A 100 -12.00 -9.48 -11.40
N PHE A 101 -11.87 -8.21 -11.81
CA PHE A 101 -11.19 -7.19 -11.01
C PHE A 101 -11.88 -6.98 -9.67
N LEU A 102 -13.19 -6.71 -9.65
CA LEU A 102 -13.93 -6.43 -8.43
C LEU A 102 -13.95 -7.63 -7.50
N ALA A 103 -14.16 -8.84 -8.04
CA ALA A 103 -14.11 -10.07 -7.26
C ALA A 103 -12.74 -10.25 -6.59
N ASN A 104 -11.65 -10.06 -7.34
CA ASN A 104 -10.31 -10.17 -6.79
C ASN A 104 -10.01 -9.09 -5.73
N ALA A 105 -10.31 -7.83 -6.05
CA ALA A 105 -10.04 -6.70 -5.17
C ALA A 105 -10.82 -6.81 -3.85
N ASN A 106 -12.10 -7.17 -3.92
CA ASN A 106 -12.95 -7.28 -2.74
C ASN A 106 -12.63 -8.53 -1.91
N ALA A 107 -12.31 -9.66 -2.52
CA ALA A 107 -11.84 -10.84 -1.80
C ALA A 107 -10.50 -10.56 -1.08
N SER A 108 -9.58 -9.80 -1.71
CA SER A 108 -8.35 -9.36 -1.06
C SER A 108 -8.65 -8.43 0.11
N LEU A 109 -9.52 -7.43 -0.11
CA LEU A 109 -9.89 -6.46 0.92
C LEU A 109 -10.52 -7.14 2.14
N GLU A 110 -11.45 -8.07 1.96
CA GLU A 110 -12.12 -8.77 3.05
C GLU A 110 -11.09 -9.53 3.90
N ARG A 111 -10.26 -10.35 3.26
CA ARG A 111 -9.18 -11.11 3.91
C ARG A 111 -8.21 -10.18 4.65
N ASP A 112 -7.77 -9.12 3.98
CA ASP A 112 -6.72 -8.24 4.50
C ASP A 112 -7.25 -7.31 5.59
N SER A 113 -8.53 -6.90 5.54
CA SER A 113 -9.19 -6.13 6.60
C SER A 113 -9.36 -6.96 7.88
N ALA A 114 -9.73 -8.24 7.73
CA ALA A 114 -9.82 -9.16 8.87
C ALA A 114 -8.45 -9.36 9.55
N ARG A 115 -7.36 -9.48 8.77
CA ARG A 115 -5.99 -9.54 9.32
C ARG A 115 -5.56 -8.21 9.93
N PHE A 116 -5.89 -7.09 9.29
CA PHE A 116 -5.53 -5.75 9.74
C PHE A 116 -6.07 -5.44 11.15
N ALA A 117 -7.28 -5.92 11.48
CA ALA A 117 -7.87 -5.75 12.81
C ALA A 117 -7.02 -6.35 13.96
N ALA A 118 -6.14 -7.30 13.66
CA ALA A 118 -5.26 -7.95 14.63
C ALA A 118 -3.82 -7.41 14.61
N VAL A 119 -3.48 -6.49 13.71
CA VAL A 119 -2.11 -5.93 13.60
C VAL A 119 -1.78 -5.11 14.84
N ASP A 120 -0.60 -5.37 15.42
CA ASP A 120 -0.07 -4.62 16.57
C ASP A 120 1.17 -3.80 16.23
N THR A 121 1.81 -4.09 15.09
CA THR A 121 3.04 -3.44 14.66
C THR A 121 2.93 -3.03 13.19
N CYS A 122 3.12 -1.74 12.90
CA CYS A 122 3.13 -1.24 11.53
C CYS A 122 4.51 -0.71 11.13
N VAL A 123 5.05 -1.25 10.04
CA VAL A 123 6.27 -0.77 9.40
C VAL A 123 5.88 -0.04 8.12
N VAL A 124 6.12 1.27 8.10
CA VAL A 124 5.79 2.15 6.98
C VAL A 124 7.07 2.60 6.30
N THR A 125 7.15 2.43 4.98
CA THR A 125 8.25 3.03 4.19
C THR A 125 7.74 4.02 3.16
N LEU A 126 8.26 5.23 3.21
CA LEU A 126 7.88 6.33 2.32
C LEU A 126 8.93 6.47 1.21
N GLY A 127 8.48 6.54 -0.03
CA GLY A 127 9.35 6.71 -1.20
C GLY A 127 9.30 8.11 -1.83
N THR A 128 8.28 8.92 -1.53
CA THR A 128 8.18 10.30 -2.03
C THR A 128 7.20 11.14 -1.19
N ALA A 129 7.42 12.45 -1.14
CA ALA A 129 6.45 13.41 -0.62
C ALA A 129 5.47 13.91 -1.69
N TRP A 130 5.68 13.56 -2.96
CA TRP A 130 4.84 14.02 -4.07
C TRP A 130 3.61 13.13 -4.20
N VAL A 131 2.48 13.78 -4.43
CA VAL A 131 1.21 13.13 -4.73
C VAL A 131 0.80 13.47 -6.15
N PHE A 132 -0.12 12.70 -6.71
CA PHE A 132 -0.79 13.07 -7.95
C PHE A 132 -2.29 13.02 -7.70
N ARG A 133 -2.98 14.04 -8.19
CA ARG A 133 -4.42 14.18 -8.12
C ARG A 133 -5.02 13.99 -9.50
N HIS A 134 -5.92 13.02 -9.63
CA HIS A 134 -6.70 12.85 -10.85
C HIS A 134 -7.69 14.01 -10.97
N LEU A 135 -7.64 14.75 -12.08
CA LEU A 135 -8.39 15.99 -12.24
C LEU A 135 -9.90 15.77 -12.29
N GLU A 136 -10.37 14.77 -13.05
CA GLU A 136 -11.79 14.50 -13.24
C GLU A 136 -12.48 13.97 -11.97
N ARG A 137 -11.78 13.10 -11.22
CA ARG A 137 -12.33 12.46 -10.02
C ARG A 137 -12.03 13.21 -8.73
N ASP A 138 -11.18 14.25 -8.80
CA ASP A 138 -10.68 15.02 -7.65
C ASP A 138 -10.16 14.16 -6.48
N ILE A 139 -9.42 13.10 -6.79
CA ILE A 139 -8.83 12.20 -5.80
C ILE A 139 -7.31 12.14 -5.92
N ILE A 140 -6.64 11.91 -4.79
CA ILE A 140 -5.23 11.50 -4.80
C ILE A 140 -5.16 10.04 -5.24
N VAL A 141 -4.29 9.75 -6.20
CA VAL A 141 -4.11 8.41 -6.75
C VAL A 141 -2.87 7.75 -6.18
N SER A 142 -2.95 6.44 -5.93
CA SER A 142 -1.82 5.61 -5.54
C SER A 142 -0.93 5.24 -6.73
N ASN A 143 -1.52 5.11 -7.91
CA ASN A 143 -0.82 4.77 -9.13
C ASN A 143 -1.52 5.44 -10.33
N CYS A 144 -0.76 6.06 -11.23
CA CYS A 144 -1.30 6.70 -12.43
C CYS A 144 -1.52 5.74 -13.60
N HIS A 145 -1.05 4.48 -13.50
CA HIS A 145 -1.26 3.40 -14.48
C HIS A 145 -0.91 3.76 -15.92
N LYS A 146 0.15 4.55 -16.13
CA LYS A 146 0.60 5.04 -17.45
C LYS A 146 -0.46 5.83 -18.22
N ILE A 147 -1.54 6.27 -17.56
CA ILE A 147 -2.53 7.17 -18.13
C ILE A 147 -1.88 8.52 -18.46
N HIS A 148 -2.40 9.20 -19.49
CA HIS A 148 -1.83 10.43 -20.00
C HIS A 148 -1.62 11.49 -18.89
N PRO A 149 -0.41 12.06 -18.72
CA PRO A 149 -0.08 12.95 -17.60
C PRO A 149 -0.99 14.17 -17.45
N ALA A 150 -1.58 14.67 -18.54
CA ALA A 150 -2.52 15.80 -18.51
C ALA A 150 -3.79 15.54 -17.67
N GLN A 151 -4.10 14.28 -17.34
CA GLN A 151 -5.21 13.94 -16.45
C GLN A 151 -4.85 14.12 -14.96
N PHE A 152 -3.61 14.45 -14.64
CA PHE A 152 -3.11 14.56 -13.28
C PHE A 152 -2.49 15.92 -12.99
N ARG A 153 -2.67 16.37 -11.75
CA ARG A 153 -1.91 17.48 -11.16
C ARG A 153 -1.04 16.94 -10.03
N ARG A 154 0.24 17.28 -10.03
CA ARG A 154 1.14 17.01 -8.90
C ARG A 154 0.81 17.93 -7.73
#